data_AF-A0A6M1SH43-F1
#
_entry.id   AF-A0A6M1SH43-F1
#
_cell.length_a   1.000
_cell.length_b   1.000
_cell.length_c   1.000
_cell.angle_alpha   90.00
_cell.angle_beta   90.00
_cell.angle_gamma   90.00
#
_symmetry.space_group_name_H-M   'P 1'
#
loop_
_entity.id
_entity.type
_entity.pdbx_description
1 polymer ?
#
loop_
_entity_poly.entity_id
_entity_poly.type
_entity_poly.pdbx_seq_one_letter_code
_entity_poly.pdbx_strand_id
1 'polypeptide(L)'
;MAKSAQDPSRRRFLKGAAAAGGAATFAVGYADPLAKMAKGLSGSAGEKPKHNIHGNSLTPEYRVDLATGELTLTPDQRTAFTICYGCTTLCGVRVRIDDTRGEV
;
A
#
# COMPACT_ATOMS: atom_id res chain seq x y z
N MET A 1 37.27 -45.28 3.86
CA MET A 1 36.24 -44.22 3.88
C MET A 1 35.80 -44.00 5.31
N ALA A 2 36.36 -43.00 5.99
CA ALA A 2 36.06 -42.73 7.40
C ALA A 2 34.64 -42.17 7.51
N LYS A 3 33.72 -42.98 8.04
CA LYS A 3 32.35 -42.58 8.33
C LYS A 3 32.41 -41.60 9.50
N SER A 4 32.23 -40.29 9.27
CA SER A 4 32.24 -39.32 10.36
C SER A 4 31.18 -39.72 11.39
N ALA A 5 31.60 -40.06 12.60
CA ALA A 5 30.70 -40.38 13.69
C ALA A 5 30.01 -39.09 14.16
N GLN A 6 28.98 -38.66 13.44
CA GLN A 6 28.15 -37.55 13.90
C GLN A 6 27.36 -38.00 15.13
N ASP A 7 27.68 -37.41 16.28
CA ASP A 7 26.92 -37.58 17.51
C ASP A 7 25.42 -37.22 17.27
N PRO A 8 24.49 -38.18 17.45
CA PRO A 8 23.06 -37.96 17.23
C PRO A 8 22.49 -36.86 18.13
N SER A 9 23.07 -36.61 19.30
CA SER A 9 22.67 -35.52 20.20
C SER A 9 22.92 -34.16 19.56
N ARG A 10 24.15 -33.91 19.08
CA ARG A 10 24.53 -32.68 18.38
C ARG A 10 23.71 -32.46 17.10
N ARG A 11 23.44 -33.53 16.34
CA ARG A 11 22.60 -33.46 15.13
C ARG A 11 21.16 -33.08 15.46
N ARG A 12 20.58 -33.63 16.54
CA ARG A 12 19.22 -33.32 16.97
C ARG A 12 19.11 -31.88 17.47
N PHE A 13 20.11 -31.40 18.19
CA PHE A 13 20.21 -30.00 18.62
C PHE A 13 20.23 -29.03 17.43
N LEU A 14 21.11 -29.26 16.43
CA LEU A 14 21.21 -28.37 15.26
C LEU A 14 19.92 -28.35 14.43
N LYS A 15 19.25 -29.50 14.28
CA LYS A 15 17.93 -29.56 13.62
C LYS A 15 16.87 -28.77 14.40
N GLY A 16 16.86 -28.89 15.73
CA GLY A 16 15.96 -28.13 16.59
C GLY A 16 16.21 -26.63 16.50
N ALA A 17 17.47 -26.20 16.54
CA ALA A 17 17.86 -24.81 16.38
C ALA A 17 17.45 -24.25 15.01
N ALA A 18 17.66 -25.02 13.93
CA ALA A 18 17.25 -24.62 12.59
C ALA A 18 15.73 -24.50 12.46
N ALA A 19 14.97 -25.45 13.00
CA ALA A 19 13.51 -25.41 12.99
C ALA A 19 12.97 -24.22 13.80
N ALA A 20 13.49 -24.01 15.01
CA ALA A 20 13.08 -22.90 15.87
C ALA A 20 13.44 -21.53 15.24
N GLY A 21 14.65 -21.40 14.71
CA GLY A 21 15.09 -20.19 14.01
C GLY A 21 14.25 -19.91 12.77
N GLY A 22 13.97 -20.93 11.96
CA GLY A 22 13.10 -20.80 10.78
C GLY A 22 11.68 -20.37 11.15
N ALA A 23 11.08 -20.98 12.17
CA ALA A 23 9.76 -20.62 12.66
C ALA A 23 9.71 -19.19 13.22
N ALA A 24 10.72 -18.77 13.97
CA ALA A 24 10.82 -17.42 14.51
C ALA A 24 10.92 -16.37 13.39
N THR A 25 11.81 -16.59 12.41
CA THR A 25 11.96 -15.70 11.26
C THR A 25 10.67 -15.63 10.43
N PHE A 26 9.98 -16.76 10.24
CA PHE A 26 8.68 -16.78 9.57
C PHE A 26 7.63 -15.97 10.33
N ALA A 27 7.50 -16.18 11.64
CA ALA A 27 6.54 -15.46 12.47
C ALA A 27 6.76 -13.95 12.44
N VAL A 28 8.01 -13.49 12.54
CA VAL A 28 8.36 -12.07 12.45
C VAL A 28 8.13 -11.54 11.03
N GLY A 29 8.55 -12.27 9.99
CA GLY A 29 8.41 -11.84 8.60
C GLY A 29 6.96 -11.76 8.11
N TYR A 30 6.06 -12.58 8.68
CA TYR A 30 4.64 -12.63 8.31
C TYR A 30 3.71 -11.98 9.33
N ALA A 31 4.23 -11.33 10.37
CA ALA A 31 3.40 -10.70 11.41
C ALA A 31 2.37 -9.73 10.82
N ASP A 32 2.79 -8.84 9.93
CA ASP A 32 1.91 -7.85 9.30
C ASP A 32 0.86 -8.49 8.37
N PRO A 33 1.22 -9.37 7.41
CA PRO A 33 0.24 -10.10 6.63
C PRO A 33 -0.78 -10.87 7.48
N LEU A 34 -0.34 -11.58 8.52
CA LEU A 34 -1.23 -12.35 9.40
C LEU A 34 -2.17 -11.43 10.19
N ALA A 35 -1.66 -10.29 10.70
CA ALA A 35 -2.49 -9.29 11.36
C ALA A 35 -3.53 -8.69 10.41
N LYS A 36 -3.15 -8.42 9.16
CA LYS A 36 -4.08 -7.94 8.12
C LYS A 36 -5.10 -9.02 7.75
N MET A 37 -4.71 -10.29 7.64
CA MET A 37 -5.65 -11.39 7.41
C MET A 37 -6.68 -11.49 8.53
N ALA A 38 -6.25 -11.43 9.79
CA ALA A 38 -7.15 -11.45 10.94
C ALA A 38 -8.10 -10.24 10.93
N LYS A 39 -7.60 -9.02 10.67
CA LYS A 39 -8.43 -7.82 10.51
C LYS A 39 -9.38 -7.91 9.31
N GLY A 40 -8.98 -8.62 8.25
CA GLY A 40 -9.81 -8.86 7.08
C GLY A 40 -11.11 -9.60 7.40
N LEU A 41 -11.12 -10.43 8.45
CA LEU A 41 -12.34 -11.12 8.92
C LEU A 41 -13.43 -10.15 9.41
N SER A 42 -13.08 -8.92 9.80
CA SER A 42 -14.05 -7.87 10.12
C SER A 42 -14.53 -7.08 8.89
N GLY A 43 -14.24 -7.55 7.68
CA GLY A 43 -14.73 -7.02 6.40
C GLY A 43 -13.70 -6.26 5.58
N SER A 44 -12.70 -5.62 6.20
CA SER A 44 -11.58 -5.02 5.49
C SER A 44 -10.36 -4.87 6.39
N ALA A 45 -9.20 -5.23 5.87
CA ALA A 45 -7.89 -5.00 6.49
C ALA A 45 -7.24 -3.67 6.07
N GLY A 46 -7.82 -3.00 5.08
CA GLY A 46 -7.35 -1.76 4.49
C GLY A 46 -7.77 -0.53 5.30
N GLU A 47 -7.21 0.62 4.93
CA GLU A 47 -7.66 1.91 5.45
C GLU A 47 -9.01 2.27 4.83
N LYS A 48 -9.90 2.87 5.62
CA LYS A 48 -11.21 3.27 5.11
C LYS A 48 -11.04 4.46 4.17
N PRO A 49 -11.52 4.40 2.92
CA PRO A 49 -11.41 5.53 2.01
C PRO A 49 -12.24 6.72 2.51
N LYS A 50 -11.82 7.93 2.13
CA LYS A 50 -12.53 9.19 2.45
C LYS A 50 -13.96 9.18 1.92
N HIS A 51 -14.19 8.59 0.75
CA HIS A 51 -15.51 8.47 0.12
C HIS A 51 -15.79 7.03 -0.34
N ASN A 52 -17.04 6.57 -0.20
CA ASN A 52 -17.45 5.21 -0.59
C ASN A 52 -17.46 4.98 -2.11
N ILE A 53 -17.73 6.01 -2.90
CA ILE A 53 -17.79 5.92 -4.37
C ILE A 53 -16.49 6.42 -5.03
N HIS A 54 -15.87 7.45 -4.47
CA HIS A 54 -14.74 8.16 -5.09
C HIS A 54 -13.41 7.84 -4.42
N GLY A 55 -13.42 6.94 -3.43
CA GLY A 55 -12.22 6.52 -2.74
C GLY A 55 -11.53 7.71 -2.04
N ASN A 56 -10.25 7.89 -2.37
CA ASN A 56 -9.42 8.98 -1.88
C ASN A 56 -9.14 10.05 -2.94
N SER A 57 -9.91 10.09 -4.04
CA SER A 57 -9.71 11.10 -5.08
C SER A 57 -9.82 12.51 -4.53
N LEU A 58 -9.03 13.44 -5.09
CA LEU A 58 -9.23 14.86 -4.85
C LEU A 58 -10.64 15.32 -5.25
N THR A 59 -11.12 16.35 -4.57
CA THR A 59 -12.38 17.03 -4.89
C THR A 59 -12.40 17.51 -6.35
N PRO A 60 -13.58 17.68 -6.95
CA PRO A 60 -13.70 18.26 -8.29
C PRO A 60 -12.92 19.58 -8.42
N GLU A 61 -12.45 19.92 -9.63
CA GLU A 61 -11.68 21.15 -9.87
C GLU A 61 -12.48 22.42 -9.56
N TYR A 62 -13.78 22.36 -9.79
CA TYR A 62 -14.72 23.43 -9.55
C TYR A 62 -16.10 22.87 -9.23
N ARG A 63 -16.95 23.75 -8.71
CA ARG A 63 -18.37 23.50 -8.50
C ARG A 63 -19.16 24.57 -9.23
N VAL A 64 -20.36 24.22 -9.69
CA VAL A 64 -21.29 25.14 -10.32
C VAL A 64 -22.52 25.23 -9.44
N ASP A 65 -22.91 26.44 -9.05
CA ASP A 65 -24.20 26.69 -8.43
C ASP A 65 -25.29 26.56 -9.51
N LEU A 66 -26.25 25.65 -9.31
CA LEU A 66 -27.25 25.34 -10.33
C LEU A 66 -28.37 26.41 -10.44
N ALA A 67 -28.52 27.25 -9.41
CA ALA A 67 -29.53 28.31 -9.41
C ALA A 67 -29.00 29.60 -10.04
N THR A 68 -27.74 29.95 -9.76
CA THR A 68 -27.11 31.19 -10.26
C THR A 68 -26.22 30.97 -11.49
N GLY A 69 -25.76 29.74 -11.71
CA GLY A 69 -24.76 29.40 -12.74
C GLY A 69 -23.33 29.78 -12.36
N GLU A 70 -23.10 30.25 -11.12
CA GLU A 70 -21.76 30.67 -10.68
C GLU A 70 -20.80 29.48 -10.57
N LEU A 71 -19.61 29.63 -11.14
CA LEU A 71 -18.54 28.64 -11.07
C LEU A 71 -17.53 29.06 -10.00
N THR A 72 -17.30 28.20 -9.02
CA THR A 72 -16.31 28.40 -7.96
C THR A 72 -15.22 27.34 -8.07
N LEU A 73 -13.96 27.78 -8.20
CA LEU A 73 -12.81 26.88 -8.18
C LEU A 73 -12.60 26.33 -6.77
N THR A 74 -12.16 25.07 -6.69
CA THR A 74 -11.79 24.46 -5.41
C THR A 74 -10.51 25.11 -4.88
N PRO A 75 -10.53 25.71 -3.67
CA PRO A 75 -9.34 26.29 -3.07
C PRO A 75 -8.31 25.21 -2.72
N ASP A 76 -7.04 25.62 -2.57
CA ASP A 76 -5.92 24.74 -2.20
C ASP A 76 -5.70 23.55 -3.16
N GLN A 77 -6.13 23.69 -4.41
CA GLN A 77 -5.91 22.71 -5.46
C GLN A 77 -5.51 23.41 -6.75
N ARG A 78 -4.43 22.94 -7.37
CA ARG A 78 -3.98 23.41 -8.68
C ARG A 78 -4.09 22.34 -9.75
N THR A 79 -4.12 22.76 -11.01
CA THR A 79 -3.98 21.85 -12.16
C THR A 79 -2.60 22.05 -12.79
N ALA A 80 -1.97 20.96 -13.20
CA ALA A 80 -0.68 20.98 -13.86
C ALA A 80 -0.67 20.01 -15.05
N PHE A 81 0.11 20.34 -16.07
CA PHE A 81 0.34 19.47 -17.21
C PHE A 81 1.65 18.72 -17.02
N THR A 82 1.62 17.41 -17.26
CA THR A 82 2.79 16.54 -17.19
C THR A 82 2.69 15.44 -18.24
N ILE A 83 3.65 14.52 -18.24
CA ILE A 83 3.77 13.42 -19.20
C ILE A 83 3.67 12.09 -18.45
N CYS A 84 2.89 11.15 -18.99
CA CYS A 84 2.82 9.78 -18.48
C CYS A 84 4.08 8.99 -18.89
N TYR A 85 4.76 8.38 -17.91
CA TYR A 85 5.97 7.57 -18.12
C TYR A 85 5.73 6.05 -18.09
N GLY A 86 4.47 5.59 -18.13
CA GLY A 86 4.15 4.16 -18.02
C GLY A 86 4.51 3.36 -19.28
N CYS A 87 4.36 3.96 -20.46
CA CYS A 87 4.73 3.37 -21.74
C CYS A 87 5.54 4.36 -22.59
N THR A 88 6.01 3.94 -23.76
CA THR A 88 6.87 4.75 -24.64
C THR A 88 6.11 5.82 -25.45
N THR A 89 4.79 5.93 -25.30
CA THR A 89 3.97 6.91 -26.03
C THR A 89 4.07 8.32 -25.45
N LEU A 90 4.41 8.46 -24.16
CA LEU A 90 4.56 9.76 -23.50
C LEU A 90 3.31 10.65 -23.61
N CYS A 91 2.14 10.10 -23.28
CA CYS A 91 0.89 10.85 -23.32
C CYS A 91 0.94 12.08 -22.39
N GLY A 92 0.54 13.24 -22.90
CA GLY A 92 0.31 14.42 -22.06
C GLY A 92 -0.90 14.20 -21.16
N VAL A 93 -0.74 14.44 -19.86
CA VAL A 93 -1.80 14.30 -18.86
C VAL A 93 -1.96 15.60 -18.08
N ARG A 94 -3.21 15.92 -17.73
CA ARG A 94 -3.55 17.03 -16.83
C ARG A 94 -3.86 16.44 -15.46
N VAL A 95 -3.06 16.79 -14.47
CA VAL A 95 -3.20 16.31 -13.09
C VAL A 95 -3.72 17.40 -12.18
N ARG A 96 -4.49 17.02 -11.17
CA ARG A 96 -4.90 17.87 -10.06
C ARG A 96 -3.91 17.64 -8.92
N ILE A 97 -3.51 18.68 -8.21
CA ILE A 97 -2.56 18.59 -7.10
C ILE A 97 -3.15 19.33 -5.91
N ASP A 98 -3.18 18.67 -4.75
CA ASP A 98 -3.47 19.30 -3.45
C ASP A 98 -2.27 20.18 -3.05
N ASP A 99 -2.49 21.49 -2.88
CA ASP A 99 -1.42 22.45 -2.57
C ASP A 99 -0.93 22.32 -1.13
N THR A 100 -1.70 21.71 -0.24
CA THR A 100 -1.35 21.51 1.18
C THR A 100 -0.52 20.25 1.39
N ARG A 101 -0.82 19.16 0.67
CA ARG A 101 -0.18 17.85 0.82
C ARG A 101 0.76 17.47 -0.31
N GLY A 102 0.63 18.10 -1.48
CA GLY A 102 1.38 17.74 -2.68
C GLY A 102 0.94 16.43 -3.34
N GLU A 103 -0.27 15.94 -3.03
CA GLU A 103 -0.84 14.69 -3.55
C GLU A 103 -1.56 14.92 -4.89
N VAL A 104 -1.56 13.90 -5.77
CA VAL A 104 -2.27 13.88 -7.08
C VAL A 104 -3.49 12.97 -7.04
#